data_AF-A0A536BBC4-F1
#
_entry.id   AF-A0A536BBC4-F1
#
_cell.length_a   1.000
_cell.length_b   1.000
_cell.length_c   1.000
_cell.angle_alpha   90.00
_cell.angle_beta   90.00
_cell.angle_gamma   90.00
#
_symmetry.space_group_name_H-M   'P 1'
#
loop_
_entity.id
_entity.type
_entity.pdbx_description
1 polymer ?
#
loop_
_entity_poly.entity_id
_entity_poly.type
_entity_poly.pdbx_seq_one_letter_code
_entity_poly.pdbx_strand_id
1 'polypeptide(L)'
;MPQSICAHCGTAITHPETMQESAGKTYCCRNCVAMATGGTKEGAGRPLCAHCETPIVDETTAVHRGSQSFCCANCADAVSAGATQPLA
;
A
#
# COMPACT_ATOMS: atom_id res chain seq x y z
N MET A 1 3.40 -13.06 -17.14
CA MET A 1 4.07 -13.21 -15.83
C MET A 1 2.97 -13.05 -14.79
N PRO A 2 2.78 -13.96 -13.82
CA PRO A 2 1.72 -13.80 -12.83
C PRO A 2 1.99 -12.51 -12.05
N GLN A 3 0.99 -11.63 -11.99
CA GLN A 3 1.08 -10.38 -11.26
C GLN A 3 0.91 -10.72 -9.78
N SER A 4 1.94 -10.49 -8.96
CA SER A 4 1.82 -10.67 -7.52
C SER A 4 0.83 -9.64 -6.97
N ILE A 5 -0.14 -10.08 -6.16
CA ILE A 5 -1.18 -9.21 -5.60
C ILE A 5 -0.96 -9.10 -4.09
N CYS A 6 -1.12 -7.89 -3.54
CA CYS A 6 -1.09 -7.67 -2.11
C CYS A 6 -2.24 -8.42 -1.42
N ALA A 7 -1.91 -9.32 -0.49
CA ALA A 7 -2.88 -10.09 0.28
C ALA A 7 -3.70 -9.26 1.28
N HIS A 8 -3.30 -8.00 1.53
CA HIS A 8 -4.03 -7.07 2.41
C HIS A 8 -4.97 -6.16 1.62
N CYS A 9 -4.45 -5.41 0.63
CA CYS A 9 -5.20 -4.37 -0.06
C CYS A 9 -5.60 -4.71 -1.51
N GLY A 10 -5.20 -5.87 -2.03
CA GLY A 10 -5.56 -6.31 -3.39
C GLY A 10 -4.85 -5.56 -4.52
N THR A 11 -3.95 -4.62 -4.23
CA THR A 11 -3.17 -3.90 -5.24
C THR A 11 -2.20 -4.84 -5.97
N ALA A 12 -2.11 -4.71 -7.29
CA ALA A 12 -1.08 -5.35 -8.09
C ALA A 12 0.32 -4.83 -7.70
N ILE A 13 1.29 -5.73 -7.55
CA ILE A 13 2.65 -5.40 -7.16
C ILE A 13 3.47 -5.20 -8.44
N THR A 14 3.63 -3.93 -8.82
CA THR A 14 4.47 -3.47 -9.94
C THR A 14 5.85 -3.01 -9.47
N HIS A 15 5.96 -2.68 -8.18
CA HIS A 15 7.18 -2.25 -7.48
C HIS A 15 7.67 -3.35 -6.52
N PRO A 16 8.46 -4.33 -7.00
CA PRO A 16 8.94 -5.44 -6.18
C PRO A 16 9.89 -4.98 -5.06
N GLU A 17 10.54 -3.82 -5.17
CA GLU A 17 11.41 -3.28 -4.11
C GLU A 17 10.66 -2.95 -2.81
N THR A 18 9.34 -2.69 -2.91
CA THR A 18 8.48 -2.47 -1.73
C THR A 18 7.79 -3.75 -1.26
N MET A 19 7.86 -4.82 -2.04
CA MET A 19 7.21 -6.10 -1.74
C MET A 19 7.77 -6.71 -0.46
N GLN A 20 6.89 -7.28 0.36
CA GLN A 20 7.25 -8.02 1.56
C GLN A 20 6.48 -9.35 1.57
N GLU A 21 7.09 -10.39 2.11
CA GLU A 21 6.46 -11.70 2.29
C GLU A 21 6.35 -12.01 3.78
N SER A 22 5.18 -12.47 4.22
CA SER A 22 4.92 -12.85 5.61
C SER A 22 3.86 -13.94 5.69
N ALA A 23 4.11 -14.98 6.50
CA ALA A 23 3.22 -16.13 6.66
C ALA A 23 2.74 -16.77 5.33
N GLY A 24 3.63 -16.85 4.33
CA GLY A 24 3.33 -17.40 3.01
C GLY A 24 2.42 -16.50 2.14
N LYS A 25 2.20 -15.26 2.54
CA LYS A 25 1.43 -14.26 1.79
C LYS A 25 2.34 -13.11 1.35
N THR A 26 2.04 -12.57 0.18
CA THR A 26 2.76 -11.42 -0.38
C THR A 26 2.01 -10.13 -0.11
N TYR A 27 2.73 -9.07 0.24
CA TYR A 27 2.19 -7.75 0.55
C TYR A 27 2.97 -6.69 -0.21
N CYS A 28 2.29 -5.59 -0.58
CA CYS A 28 2.93 -4.52 -1.34
C CYS A 28 3.86 -3.62 -0.51
N CYS A 29 3.85 -3.74 0.82
CA CYS A 29 4.70 -2.97 1.74
C CYS A 29 4.63 -3.48 3.18
N ARG A 30 5.55 -2.97 4.01
CA ARG A 30 5.61 -3.27 5.45
C ARG A 30 4.40 -2.77 6.23
N ASN A 31 3.79 -1.66 5.82
CA ASN A 31 2.53 -1.18 6.41
C ASN A 31 1.39 -2.18 6.23
N CYS A 32 1.24 -2.77 5.02
CA CYS A 32 0.25 -3.80 4.76
C CYS A 32 0.53 -5.11 5.51
N VAL A 33 1.80 -5.50 5.63
CA VAL A 33 2.21 -6.63 6.49
C VAL A 33 1.79 -6.37 7.93
N ALA A 34 2.15 -5.19 8.46
CA ALA A 34 1.85 -4.82 9.83
C ALA A 34 0.34 -4.90 10.10
N MET A 35 -0.51 -4.38 9.22
CA MET A 35 -1.96 -4.50 9.38
C MET A 35 -2.45 -5.95 9.35
N ALA A 36 -1.89 -6.79 8.47
CA ALA A 36 -2.27 -8.19 8.36
C ALA A 36 -1.82 -9.04 9.57
N THR A 37 -0.73 -8.67 10.25
CA THR A 37 -0.20 -9.39 11.42
C THR A 37 -0.68 -8.81 12.76
N GLY A 38 -1.67 -7.92 12.77
CA GLY A 38 -2.19 -7.31 14.00
C GLY A 38 -1.34 -6.16 14.56
N GLY A 39 -0.50 -5.55 13.72
CA GLY A 39 0.17 -4.29 14.00
C GLY A 39 -0.85 -3.27 14.46
N THR A 40 -0.59 -2.72 15.64
CA THR A 40 -1.58 -1.99 16.41
C THR A 40 -2.04 -0.72 15.70
N LYS A 41 -3.36 -0.50 15.70
CA LYS A 41 -4.04 0.76 15.31
C LYS A 41 -3.72 1.92 16.27
N GLU A 42 -2.65 1.82 17.04
CA GLU A 42 -2.33 2.68 18.17
C GLU A 42 -1.51 3.86 17.63
N GLY A 43 -2.23 4.88 17.19
CA GLY A 43 -1.65 6.12 16.71
C GLY A 43 -2.73 7.08 16.24
N ALA A 44 -3.50 7.63 17.18
CA ALA A 44 -4.31 8.81 16.90
C ALA A 44 -3.40 9.88 16.26
N GLY A 45 -3.67 10.24 15.00
CA GLY A 45 -2.92 11.26 14.25
C GLY A 45 -1.96 10.74 13.16
N ARG A 46 -1.89 9.44 12.87
CA ARG A 46 -1.10 8.94 11.73
C ARG A 46 -1.81 9.16 10.39
N PRO A 47 -1.09 9.54 9.31
CA PRO A 47 -1.70 9.66 8.00
C PRO A 47 -2.19 8.29 7.52
N LEU A 48 -3.36 8.27 6.87
CA LEU A 48 -3.91 7.08 6.24
C LEU A 48 -3.46 7.02 4.78
N CYS A 49 -3.23 5.81 4.29
CA CYS A 49 -3.02 5.58 2.87
C CYS A 49 -4.27 5.99 2.08
N ALA A 50 -4.13 6.89 1.12
CA ALA A 50 -5.23 7.35 0.26
C ALA A 50 -5.77 6.27 -0.71
N HIS A 51 -5.11 5.10 -0.78
CA HIS A 51 -5.58 3.97 -1.58
C HIS A 51 -6.25 2.87 -0.75
N CYS A 52 -5.58 2.39 0.30
CA CYS A 52 -6.00 1.20 1.04
C CYS A 52 -6.38 1.49 2.50
N GLU A 53 -6.46 2.78 2.86
CA GLU A 53 -6.90 3.29 4.17
C GLU A 53 -6.10 2.77 5.37
N THR A 54 -4.99 2.11 5.10
CA THR A 54 -4.08 1.58 6.10
C THR A 54 -3.34 2.74 6.77
N PRO A 55 -3.29 2.82 8.11
CA PRO A 55 -2.45 3.77 8.80
C PRO A 55 -1.00 3.56 8.41
N ILE A 56 -0.32 4.64 8.05
CA ILE A 56 1.10 4.64 7.74
C ILE A 56 1.83 4.59 9.07
N VAL A 57 2.31 3.39 9.43
CA VAL A 57 3.06 3.14 10.66
C VAL A 57 4.57 3.13 10.44
N ASP A 58 4.98 2.85 9.21
CA ASP A 58 6.34 2.89 8.72
C ASP A 58 6.43 3.94 7.61
N GLU A 59 7.00 5.10 7.93
CA GLU A 59 7.15 6.21 6.99
C GLU A 59 8.27 5.95 5.96
N THR A 60 9.14 4.96 6.19
CA THR A 60 10.22 4.63 5.24
C THR A 60 9.70 4.06 3.93
N THR A 61 8.52 3.44 3.96
CA THR A 61 7.81 2.98 2.76
C THR A 61 6.78 3.98 2.25
N ALA A 62 6.53 5.08 2.97
CA ALA A 62 5.50 6.04 2.59
C ALA A 62 5.88 6.85 1.34
N VAL A 63 4.89 7.08 0.49
CA VAL A 63 5.01 7.94 -0.70
C VAL A 63 3.99 9.05 -0.57
N HIS A 64 4.45 10.30 -0.69
CA HIS A 64 3.58 11.48 -0.63
C HIS A 64 3.49 12.09 -2.03
N ARG A 65 2.27 12.26 -2.55
CA ARG A 65 2.00 12.95 -3.83
C ARG A 65 0.97 14.05 -3.58
N GLY A 66 1.42 15.31 -3.63
CA GLY A 66 0.55 16.45 -3.29
C GLY A 66 0.04 16.38 -1.86
N SER A 67 -1.29 16.42 -1.68
CA SER A 67 -1.96 16.29 -0.38
C SER A 67 -2.28 14.84 0.01
N GLN A 68 -1.94 13.86 -0.83
CA GLN A 68 -2.22 12.45 -0.60
C GLN A 68 -0.99 11.72 -0.09
N SER A 69 -1.18 10.89 0.94
CA SER A 69 -0.17 10.00 1.49
C SER A 69 -0.52 8.56 1.13
N PHE A 70 0.47 7.77 0.71
CA PHE A 70 0.32 6.38 0.35
C PHE A 70 1.29 5.54 1.16
N CYS A 71 0.88 4.33 1.57
CA CYS A 71 1.75 3.47 2.35
C CYS A 71 2.90 2.84 1.55
N CYS A 72 2.86 2.92 0.21
CA CYS A 72 3.96 2.58 -0.71
C CYS A 72 3.72 3.04 -2.15
N ALA A 73 4.75 2.87 -2.98
CA ALA A 73 4.73 3.18 -4.42
C ALA A 73 3.64 2.41 -5.18
N ASN A 74 3.40 1.12 -4.85
CA ASN A 74 2.32 0.35 -5.47
C ASN A 74 0.94 0.98 -5.24
N CYS A 75 0.67 1.45 -4.02
CA CYS A 75 -0.60 2.12 -3.69
C CYS A 75 -0.72 3.50 -4.38
N ALA A 76 0.39 4.24 -4.46
CA ALA A 76 0.43 5.53 -5.17
C ALA A 76 0.19 5.35 -6.67
N ASP A 77 0.80 4.31 -7.26
CA ASP A 77 0.63 3.97 -8.67
C ASP A 77 -0.77 3.46 -8.96
N ALA A 78 -1.36 2.61 -8.10
CA ALA A 78 -2.73 2.13 -8.26
C ALA A 78 -3.76 3.27 -8.36
N VAL A 79 -3.60 4.32 -7.55
CA VAL A 79 -4.47 5.51 -7.63
C VAL A 79 -4.18 6.34 -8.89
N SER A 80 -2.91 6.42 -9.31
CA SER A 80 -2.52 7.16 -10.53
C SER A 80 -2.94 6.44 -11.81
N ALA A 81 -2.90 5.11 -11.82
CA ALA A 81 -3.40 4.26 -12.88
C ALA A 81 -4.94 4.32 -12.96
N GLY A 82 -5.62 4.43 -11.81
CA GLY A 82 -7.07 4.69 -11.73
C GLY A 82 -7.50 6.03 -12.33
N ALA A 83 -6.63 7.05 -12.30
CA ALA A 83 -6.87 8.34 -12.95
C ALA A 83 -6.78 8.29 -14.48
N THR A 84 -6.34 7.16 -15.06
CA THR A 84 -6.21 6.96 -16.51
C THR A 84 -7.29 6.04 -17.08
N GLN A 85 -8.48 5.95 -16.48
CA GLN A 85 -9.63 5.40 -17.20
C GLN A 85 -10.20 6.47 -18.14
N PRO A 86 -10.06 6.35 -19.48
CA PRO A 86 -10.79 7.20 -20.39
C PRO A 86 -12.28 6.92 -20.21
N LEU A 87 -13.06 7.99 -20.14
CA LEU A 87 -14.51 7.96 -20.22
C LEU A 87 -14.90 7.17 -21.49
N ALA A 88 -15.70 6.12 -21.31
CA ALA A 88 -16.52 5.56 -22.39
C ALA A 88 -17.85 6.31 -22.44
#